data_AF-A0A533Y457-F1
#
_entry.id   AF-A0A533Y457-F1
#
_cell.length_a   1.000
_cell.length_b   1.000
_cell.length_c   1.000
_cell.angle_alpha   90.00
_cell.angle_beta   90.00
_cell.angle_gamma   90.00
#
_symmetry.space_group_name_H-M   'P 1'
#
loop_
_entity.id
_entity.type
_entity.pdbx_description
1 polymer ?
#
loop_
_entity_poly.entity_id
_entity_poly.type
_entity_poly.pdbx_seq_one_letter_code
_entity_poly.pdbx_strand_id
1 'polypeptide(L)'
;MAKILVVDDEAVFCELLKTLLKSHGHEVLTANDGRQAIEVFKRHRPQFTMLDLRMPEMDGLEVLKQIRAIDTKAAVMILTAWGSDAMELQARRLGVTDFLSKSLSLDTIMASLQRGLIRPATAAHAPKPPGEKTGAPFGMLEAVTILLVDNKPQTSEHLSRFLSQRGYQVHVAKDGPSVLELVGQVRPQLVVMDVDLPGLKGIEVLRTLRAKNYTGGFVMITAREDDSLSGGGQSISACRPQ
;
A
#
# COMPACT_ATOMS: atom_id res chain seq x y z
N MET A 1 -2.34 16.49 11.17
CA MET A 1 -1.12 15.79 10.72
C MET A 1 -0.82 14.68 11.72
N ALA A 2 -0.74 13.43 11.27
CA ALA A 2 -0.43 12.27 12.11
C ALA A 2 0.72 11.47 11.52
N LYS A 3 1.50 10.78 12.36
CA LYS A 3 2.59 9.89 11.92
C LYS A 3 2.08 8.46 11.83
N ILE A 4 2.10 7.90 10.62
CA ILE A 4 1.52 6.61 10.30
C ILE A 4 2.63 5.66 9.83
N LEU A 5 2.64 4.44 10.33
CA LEU A 5 3.49 3.36 9.84
C LEU A 5 2.65 2.41 9.00
N VAL A 6 3.04 2.19 7.75
CA VAL A 6 2.46 1.18 6.86
C VAL A 6 3.43 0.00 6.78
N VAL A 7 2.93 -1.19 7.05
CA VAL A 7 3.73 -2.42 7.10
C VAL A 7 3.14 -3.45 6.15
N ASP A 8 3.88 -3.75 5.08
CA ASP A 8 3.46 -4.66 4.02
C ASP A 8 4.67 -5.14 3.21
N ASP A 9 4.79 -6.44 2.98
CA ASP A 9 5.85 -7.00 2.14
C ASP A 9 5.68 -6.65 0.66
N GLU A 10 4.47 -6.28 0.23
CA GLU A 10 4.22 -5.71 -1.09
C GLU A 10 4.64 -4.23 -1.13
N ALA A 11 5.90 -3.97 -1.51
CA ALA A 11 6.47 -2.62 -1.59
C ALA A 11 5.62 -1.62 -2.40
N VAL A 12 4.97 -2.09 -3.48
CA VAL A 12 4.06 -1.30 -4.31
C VAL A 12 2.87 -0.79 -3.49
N PHE A 13 2.29 -1.63 -2.64
CA PHE A 13 1.15 -1.27 -1.80
C PHE A 13 1.55 -0.30 -0.67
N CYS A 14 2.73 -0.52 -0.07
CA CYS A 14 3.33 0.44 0.85
C CYS A 14 3.47 1.85 0.23
N GLU A 15 4.02 1.96 -0.98
CA GLU A 15 4.20 3.25 -1.66
C GLU A 15 2.87 3.87 -2.12
N LEU A 16 1.89 3.06 -2.54
CA LEU A 16 0.53 3.52 -2.82
C LEU A 16 -0.09 4.20 -1.59
N LEU A 17 -0.14 3.48 -0.46
CA LEU A 17 -0.70 4.02 0.78
C LEU A 17 0.07 5.23 1.27
N LYS A 18 1.41 5.21 1.21
CA LYS A 18 2.25 6.35 1.55
C LYS A 18 1.96 7.58 0.72
N THR A 19 1.78 7.43 -0.60
CA THR A 19 1.42 8.54 -1.49
C THR A 19 0.07 9.14 -1.09
N LEU A 20 -0.94 8.28 -0.94
CA LEU A 20 -2.30 8.70 -0.59
C LEU A 20 -2.36 9.36 0.78
N LEU A 21 -1.74 8.77 1.80
CA LEU A 21 -1.73 9.33 3.15
C LEU A 21 -0.95 10.65 3.23
N LYS A 22 0.15 10.79 2.46
CA LYS A 22 0.88 12.06 2.35
C LYS A 22 0.06 13.15 1.68
N SER A 23 -0.70 12.84 0.64
CA SER A 23 -1.59 13.82 -0.02
C SER A 23 -2.70 14.31 0.92
N HIS A 24 -3.05 13.52 1.94
CA HIS A 24 -3.97 13.89 3.02
C HIS A 24 -3.29 14.56 4.23
N GLY A 25 -2.00 14.93 4.12
CA GLY A 25 -1.28 15.70 5.14
C GLY A 25 -0.74 14.87 6.33
N HIS A 26 -0.53 13.57 6.14
CA HIS A 26 0.10 12.70 7.13
C HIS A 26 1.61 12.53 6.87
N GLU A 27 2.37 12.30 7.94
CA GLU A 27 3.73 11.78 7.84
C GLU A 27 3.65 10.26 7.77
N VAL A 28 4.30 9.65 6.78
CA VAL A 28 4.18 8.21 6.54
C VAL A 28 5.54 7.56 6.50
N LEU A 29 5.68 6.54 7.34
CA LEU A 29 6.80 5.61 7.41
C LEU A 29 6.35 4.28 6.78
N THR A 30 7.27 3.57 6.13
CA THR A 30 7.00 2.26 5.55
C THR A 30 7.95 1.22 6.12
N ALA A 31 7.46 -0.01 6.26
CA ALA A 31 8.28 -1.18 6.52
C ALA A 31 7.84 -2.34 5.63
N ASN A 32 8.80 -3.08 5.07
CA ASN A 32 8.54 -4.18 4.14
C ASN A 32 8.71 -5.58 4.75
N ASP A 33 9.01 -5.65 6.03
CA ASP A 33 9.08 -6.89 6.79
C ASP A 33 8.80 -6.63 8.28
N GLY A 34 8.56 -7.70 9.03
CA GLY A 34 8.22 -7.60 10.45
C GLY A 34 9.34 -7.04 11.34
N ARG A 35 10.62 -7.34 11.05
CA ARG A 35 11.75 -6.83 11.86
C ARG A 35 11.90 -5.33 11.68
N GLN A 36 11.88 -4.87 10.43
CA GLN A 36 11.92 -3.46 10.09
C GLN A 36 10.71 -2.72 10.70
N ALA A 37 9.52 -3.33 10.68
CA ALA A 37 8.34 -2.75 11.29
C ALA A 37 8.53 -2.48 12.80
N ILE A 38 9.07 -3.45 13.52
CA ILE A 38 9.34 -3.32 14.96
C ILE A 38 10.41 -2.26 15.23
N GLU A 39 11.49 -2.21 14.44
CA GLU A 39 12.55 -1.20 14.58
C GLU A 39 12.03 0.22 14.32
N VAL A 40 11.29 0.42 13.23
CA VAL A 40 10.68 1.70 12.88
C VAL A 40 9.67 2.11 13.94
N PHE A 41 8.86 1.18 14.44
CA PHE A 41 7.91 1.44 15.53
C PHE A 41 8.62 1.91 16.81
N LYS A 42 9.67 1.19 17.25
CA LYS A 42 10.46 1.55 18.44
C LYS A 42 11.08 2.93 18.32
N ARG A 43 11.65 3.24 17.15
CA ARG A 43 12.40 4.47 16.90
C ARG A 43 11.49 5.70 16.77
N HIS A 44 10.38 5.56 16.04
CA HIS A 44 9.58 6.72 15.63
C HIS A 44 8.27 6.88 16.39
N ARG A 45 7.84 5.85 17.13
CA ARG A 45 6.59 5.81 17.91
C ARG A 45 5.41 6.38 17.10
N PRO A 46 5.05 5.74 15.97
CA PRO A 46 3.97 6.23 15.12
C PRO A 46 2.66 6.26 15.92
N GLN A 47 1.79 7.22 15.59
CA GLN A 47 0.47 7.35 16.22
C GLN A 47 -0.51 6.29 15.72
N PHE A 48 -0.25 5.74 14.53
CA PHE A 48 -1.08 4.70 13.93
C PHE A 48 -0.22 3.74 13.10
N THR A 49 -0.55 2.45 13.15
CA THR A 49 0.10 1.42 12.33
C THR A 49 -0.94 0.68 11.49
N MET A 50 -0.71 0.60 10.19
CA MET A 50 -1.44 -0.29 9.27
C MET A 50 -0.54 -1.50 9.02
N LEU A 51 -1.04 -2.70 9.31
CA LEU A 51 -0.23 -3.91 9.37
C LEU A 51 -0.86 -5.05 8.57
N ASP A 52 -0.12 -5.56 7.59
CA ASP A 52 -0.46 -6.83 6.96
C ASP A 52 -0.15 -8.01 7.88
N LEU A 53 -0.95 -9.08 7.81
CA LEU A 53 -0.70 -10.32 8.55
C LEU A 53 0.19 -11.29 7.80
N ARG A 54 0.15 -11.28 6.47
CA ARG A 54 0.82 -12.29 5.63
C ARG A 54 2.13 -11.73 5.09
N MET A 55 3.14 -11.72 5.95
CA MET A 55 4.50 -11.35 5.57
C MET A 55 5.46 -12.55 5.70
N PRO A 56 6.51 -12.64 4.87
CA PRO A 56 7.54 -13.65 5.00
C PRO A 56 8.37 -13.46 6.27
N GLU A 57 8.98 -14.55 6.73
CA GLU A 57 9.82 -14.67 7.95
C GLU A 57 9.11 -14.42 9.28
N MET A 58 8.42 -13.29 9.42
CA MET A 58 7.67 -12.89 10.61
C MET A 58 6.29 -12.41 10.21
N ASP A 59 5.27 -13.17 10.61
CA ASP A 59 3.88 -12.79 10.35
C ASP A 59 3.46 -11.54 11.14
N GLY A 60 2.44 -10.84 10.64
CA GLY A 60 1.97 -9.61 11.26
C GLY A 60 1.32 -9.80 12.63
N LEU A 61 0.92 -11.03 12.98
CA LEU A 61 0.35 -11.31 14.30
C LEU A 61 1.44 -11.32 15.36
N GLU A 62 2.62 -11.83 15.02
CA GLU A 62 3.81 -11.75 15.84
C GLU A 62 4.31 -10.31 15.96
N VAL A 63 4.33 -9.55 14.85
CA VAL A 63 4.63 -8.11 14.88
C VAL A 63 3.67 -7.37 15.81
N LEU A 64 2.36 -7.65 15.73
CA LEU A 64 1.36 -7.04 16.61
C LEU A 64 1.63 -7.36 18.09
N LYS A 65 1.95 -8.61 18.44
CA LYS A 65 2.32 -8.97 19.83
C LYS A 65 3.53 -8.18 20.31
N GLN A 66 4.56 -8.02 19.47
CA GLN A 66 5.75 -7.26 19.84
C GLN A 66 5.47 -5.76 19.98
N ILE A 67 4.67 -5.18 19.08
CA ILE A 67 4.19 -3.79 19.20
C ILE A 67 3.43 -3.62 20.53
N ARG A 68 2.54 -4.56 20.87
CA ARG A 68 1.76 -4.53 22.13
C ARG A 68 2.65 -4.66 23.37
N ALA A 69 3.74 -5.43 23.30
CA ALA A 69 4.71 -5.52 24.39
C ALA A 69 5.50 -4.21 24.60
N ILE A 70 5.68 -3.41 23.54
CA ILE A 70 6.35 -2.09 23.59
C ILE A 70 5.38 -0.99 24.01
N ASP A 71 4.15 -1.05 23.50
CA ASP A 71 3.08 -0.10 23.75
C ASP A 71 1.72 -0.80 23.67
N THR A 72 1.14 -1.03 24.85
CA THR A 72 -0.15 -1.72 25.01
C THR A 72 -1.33 -0.93 24.43
N LYS A 73 -1.16 0.37 24.14
CA LYS A 73 -2.20 1.26 23.62
C LYS A 73 -1.96 1.70 22.18
N ALA A 74 -0.93 1.18 21.51
CA ALA A 74 -0.63 1.57 20.13
C ALA A 74 -1.83 1.32 19.21
N ALA A 75 -2.25 2.31 18.42
CA ALA A 75 -3.32 2.12 17.46
C ALA A 75 -2.81 1.30 16.28
N VAL A 76 -3.35 0.09 16.10
CA VAL A 76 -2.94 -0.83 15.03
C VAL A 76 -4.19 -1.30 14.32
N MET A 77 -4.26 -1.08 13.01
CA MET A 77 -5.24 -1.68 12.12
C MET A 77 -4.60 -2.81 11.34
N ILE A 78 -5.30 -3.93 11.25
CA ILE A 78 -4.93 -5.00 10.33
C ILE A 78 -5.49 -4.69 8.94
N LEU A 79 -4.66 -4.82 7.92
CA LEU A 79 -5.05 -4.67 6.53
C LEU A 79 -4.44 -5.83 5.71
N THR A 80 -5.23 -6.87 5.44
CA THR A 80 -4.73 -8.12 4.83
C THR A 80 -5.56 -8.59 3.63
N ALA A 81 -4.91 -9.22 2.64
CA ALA A 81 -5.62 -9.93 1.57
C ALA A 81 -6.09 -11.32 2.01
N TRP A 82 -5.53 -11.86 3.09
CA TRP A 82 -5.84 -13.20 3.62
C TRP A 82 -6.00 -13.15 5.14
N GLY A 83 -7.25 -13.25 5.59
CA GLY A 83 -7.61 -13.44 6.98
C GLY A 83 -8.51 -14.66 7.12
N SER A 84 -8.21 -15.53 8.07
CA SER A 84 -9.19 -16.52 8.55
C SER A 84 -9.93 -15.95 9.76
N ASP A 85 -11.13 -16.46 10.05
CA ASP A 85 -11.90 -16.08 11.23
C ASP A 85 -11.07 -16.24 12.52
N ALA A 86 -10.21 -17.26 12.58
CA ALA A 86 -9.31 -17.49 13.71
C ALA A 86 -8.25 -16.39 13.84
N MET A 87 -7.64 -15.97 12.73
CA MET A 87 -6.64 -14.88 12.72
C MET A 87 -7.28 -13.54 13.07
N GLU A 88 -8.46 -13.26 12.52
CA GLU A 88 -9.23 -12.06 12.86
C GLU A 88 -9.57 -12.03 14.36
N LEU A 89 -10.11 -13.13 14.88
CA LEU A 89 -10.43 -13.25 16.31
C LEU A 89 -9.21 -13.02 17.19
N GLN A 90 -8.05 -13.58 16.80
CA GLN A 90 -6.81 -13.39 17.54
C GLN A 90 -6.31 -11.94 17.50
N ALA A 91 -6.33 -11.30 16.32
CA ALA A 91 -5.97 -9.89 16.18
C ALA A 91 -6.90 -9.00 17.03
N ARG A 92 -8.22 -9.24 17.00
CA ARG A 92 -9.20 -8.52 17.82
C ARG A 92 -8.95 -8.70 19.32
N ARG A 93 -8.61 -9.91 19.77
CA ARG A 93 -8.22 -10.18 21.17
C ARG A 93 -6.97 -9.41 21.60
N LEU A 94 -6.06 -9.13 20.67
CA LEU A 94 -4.88 -8.29 20.89
C LEU A 94 -5.18 -6.78 20.82
N GLY A 95 -6.46 -6.39 20.69
CA GLY A 95 -6.88 -4.99 20.77
C GLY A 95 -6.50 -4.17 19.55
N VAL A 96 -6.64 -4.72 18.34
CA VAL A 96 -6.52 -3.93 17.11
C VAL A 96 -7.68 -2.93 17.00
N THR A 97 -7.40 -1.77 16.43
CA THR A 97 -8.38 -0.70 16.20
C THR A 97 -9.41 -1.11 15.16
N ASP A 98 -8.95 -1.80 14.11
CA ASP A 98 -9.83 -2.39 13.09
C ASP A 98 -9.14 -3.56 12.39
N PHE A 99 -9.92 -4.36 11.67
CA PHE A 99 -9.46 -5.45 10.80
C PHE A 99 -10.17 -5.34 9.47
N LEU A 100 -9.41 -5.05 8.41
CA LEU A 100 -9.93 -4.77 7.08
C LEU A 100 -9.26 -5.67 6.04
N SER A 101 -10.01 -5.95 4.97
CA SER A 101 -9.44 -6.60 3.79
C SER A 101 -8.77 -5.57 2.88
N LYS A 102 -7.61 -5.89 2.31
CA LYS A 102 -6.96 -5.10 1.23
C LYS A 102 -7.85 -4.95 -0.01
N SER A 103 -8.88 -5.79 -0.17
CA SER A 103 -9.86 -5.72 -1.27
C SER A 103 -10.92 -4.62 -1.09
N LEU A 104 -10.96 -3.95 0.06
CA LEU A 104 -11.82 -2.80 0.28
C LEU A 104 -11.32 -1.57 -0.45
N SER A 105 -12.23 -0.65 -0.78
CA SER A 105 -11.85 0.63 -1.38
C SER A 105 -10.93 1.42 -0.45
N LEU A 106 -10.02 2.19 -1.05
CA LEU A 106 -9.13 3.07 -0.30
C LEU A 106 -9.89 4.06 0.57
N ASP A 107 -11.07 4.53 0.13
CA ASP A 107 -11.94 5.38 0.95
C ASP A 107 -12.38 4.69 2.25
N THR A 108 -12.68 3.39 2.20
CA THR A 108 -13.06 2.61 3.39
C THR A 108 -11.89 2.51 4.36
N ILE A 109 -10.69 2.28 3.83
CA ILE A 109 -9.44 2.23 4.59
C ILE A 109 -9.16 3.60 5.25
N MET A 110 -9.27 4.68 4.47
CA MET A 110 -9.06 6.06 4.93
C MET A 110 -10.09 6.47 6.00
N ALA A 111 -11.36 6.13 5.80
CA ALA A 111 -12.40 6.39 6.79
C ALA A 111 -12.12 5.63 8.10
N SER A 112 -11.60 4.41 8.03
CA SER A 112 -11.22 3.66 9.22
C SER A 112 -9.99 4.24 9.92
N LEU A 113 -8.97 4.65 9.16
CA LEU A 113 -7.82 5.38 9.68
C LEU A 113 -8.26 6.63 10.44
N GLN A 114 -9.12 7.47 9.85
CA GLN A 114 -9.60 8.69 10.49
C GLN A 114 -10.33 8.39 11.81
N ARG A 115 -11.20 7.37 11.84
CA ARG A 115 -11.85 6.92 13.09
C ARG A 115 -10.82 6.48 14.13
N GLY A 116 -9.82 5.71 13.71
CA GLY A 116 -8.77 5.20 14.58
C GLY A 116 -7.81 6.27 15.12
N LEU A 117 -7.60 7.36 14.37
CA LEU A 117 -6.82 8.51 14.83
C LEU A 117 -7.59 9.38 15.85
N ILE A 118 -8.93 9.40 15.78
CA ILE A 118 -9.79 10.18 16.70
C ILE A 118 -10.09 9.41 17.99
N ARG A 119 -10.07 8.07 17.96
CA ARG A 119 -10.35 7.20 19.12
C ARG A 119 -9.08 6.45 19.56
N PRO A 120 -8.47 6.76 20.72
CA PRO A 120 -7.39 5.95 21.25
C PRO A 120 -7.87 4.52 21.55
N ALA A 121 -6.95 3.55 21.46
CA ALA A 121 -7.16 2.10 21.50
C ALA A 121 -7.77 1.51 22.81
N THR A 122 -8.37 2.33 23.67
CA THR A 122 -9.00 1.92 24.92
C THR A 122 -10.49 1.61 24.82
N ALA A 123 -11.13 1.83 23.66
CA ALA A 123 -12.48 1.33 23.42
C ALA A 123 -12.40 -0.08 22.83
N ALA A 124 -12.31 -1.08 23.72
CA ALA A 124 -12.57 -2.46 23.36
C ALA A 124 -13.90 -2.57 22.61
N HIS A 125 -13.86 -3.34 21.52
CA HIS A 125 -14.89 -3.57 20.52
C HIS A 125 -16.28 -3.89 21.11
N ALA A 126 -17.31 -3.14 20.72
CA ALA A 126 -18.63 -3.74 20.49
C ALA A 126 -18.66 -4.21 19.03
N PRO A 127 -19.15 -5.43 18.74
CA PRO A 127 -19.11 -5.99 17.41
C PRO A 127 -19.97 -5.17 16.45
N LYS A 128 -19.42 -4.83 15.27
CA LYS A 128 -20.26 -4.63 14.10
C LYS A 128 -20.68 -6.03 13.65
N PRO A 129 -21.99 -6.36 13.54
CA PRO A 129 -22.42 -7.72 13.22
C PRO A 129 -21.83 -8.17 11.87
N PRO A 130 -21.46 -9.46 11.74
CA PRO A 130 -21.03 -10.00 10.46
C PRO A 130 -22.22 -9.96 9.50
N GLY A 131 -22.13 -9.13 8.46
CA GLY A 131 -23.15 -9.03 7.43
C GLY A 131 -23.64 -7.62 7.08
N GLU A 132 -23.22 -6.58 7.80
CA GLU A 132 -23.69 -5.23 7.47
C GLU A 132 -22.85 -4.61 6.34
N LYS A 133 -23.36 -4.76 5.11
CA LYS A 133 -23.09 -3.82 4.01
C LYS A 133 -23.67 -2.44 4.38
N THR A 134 -23.08 -1.74 5.35
CA THR A 134 -23.50 -0.36 5.65
C THR A 134 -22.86 0.57 4.63
N GLY A 135 -23.58 0.78 3.53
CA GLY A 135 -23.48 2.01 2.77
C GLY A 135 -23.87 3.18 3.67
N ALA A 136 -22.97 4.13 3.81
CA ALA A 136 -23.31 5.54 3.97
C ALA A 136 -22.69 6.27 2.77
N PRO A 137 -23.40 7.24 2.16
CA PRO A 137 -23.05 7.75 0.86
C PRO A 137 -21.86 8.70 0.99
N PHE A 138 -20.65 8.16 0.91
CA PHE A 138 -19.59 8.91 0.27
C PHE A 138 -19.86 8.77 -1.22
N GLY A 139 -19.96 9.91 -1.92
CA GLY A 139 -20.30 9.96 -3.34
C GLY A 139 -19.52 8.90 -4.11
N MET A 140 -20.17 8.33 -5.11
CA MET A 140 -19.63 7.36 -6.06
C MET A 140 -18.20 7.77 -6.49
N LEU A 141 -17.17 7.28 -5.78
CA LEU A 141 -15.78 7.64 -6.03
C LEU A 141 -15.13 6.54 -6.86
N GLU A 142 -14.52 6.99 -7.95
CA GLU A 142 -14.04 6.18 -9.05
C GLU A 142 -12.93 5.23 -8.61
N ALA A 143 -12.89 4.04 -9.22
CA ALA A 143 -11.89 3.04 -8.93
C ALA A 143 -10.47 3.62 -9.10
N VAL A 144 -9.61 3.32 -8.13
CA VAL A 144 -8.22 3.81 -8.10
C VAL A 144 -7.50 3.35 -9.36
N THR A 145 -7.03 4.32 -10.12
CA THR A 145 -6.38 4.18 -11.41
C THR A 145 -4.86 4.09 -11.24
N ILE A 146 -4.30 2.96 -11.68
CA ILE A 146 -2.86 2.70 -11.73
C ILE A 146 -2.41 2.75 -13.18
N LEU A 147 -1.32 3.44 -13.46
CA LEU A 147 -0.67 3.40 -14.78
C LEU A 147 0.58 2.53 -14.70
N LEU A 148 0.53 1.36 -15.34
CA LEU A 148 1.67 0.48 -15.51
C LEU A 148 2.47 0.88 -16.75
N VAL A 149 3.79 0.97 -16.64
CA VAL A 149 4.69 1.34 -17.74
C VAL A 149 5.69 0.22 -17.95
N ASP A 150 5.48 -0.56 -19.00
CA ASP A 150 6.28 -1.73 -19.31
C ASP A 150 6.17 -2.04 -20.82
N ASN A 151 7.32 -2.21 -21.48
CA ASN A 151 7.40 -2.50 -22.91
C ASN A 151 7.20 -3.99 -23.24
N LYS A 152 7.22 -4.88 -22.24
CA LYS A 152 7.03 -6.33 -22.36
C LYS A 152 5.53 -6.64 -22.23
N PRO A 153 4.85 -7.04 -23.32
CA PRO A 153 3.40 -7.27 -23.29
C PRO A 153 2.99 -8.36 -22.29
N GLN A 154 3.83 -9.38 -22.11
CA GLN A 154 3.55 -10.49 -21.21
C GLN A 154 3.59 -10.07 -19.73
N THR A 155 4.62 -9.31 -19.34
CA THR A 155 4.77 -8.80 -17.96
C THR A 155 3.67 -7.81 -17.62
N SER A 156 3.42 -6.85 -18.52
CA SER A 156 2.35 -5.87 -18.34
C SER A 156 0.97 -6.51 -18.24
N GLU A 157 0.67 -7.53 -19.05
CA GLU A 157 -0.59 -8.25 -18.99
C GLU A 157 -0.74 -9.03 -17.67
N HIS A 158 0.33 -9.69 -17.22
CA HIS A 158 0.30 -10.44 -15.96
C HIS A 158 0.06 -9.53 -14.75
N LEU A 159 0.84 -8.45 -14.64
CA LEU A 159 0.72 -7.50 -13.53
C LEU A 159 -0.58 -6.70 -13.59
N SER A 160 -1.03 -6.33 -14.80
CA SER A 160 -2.33 -5.70 -15.00
C SER A 160 -3.48 -6.58 -14.52
N ARG A 161 -3.51 -7.87 -14.87
CA ARG A 161 -4.52 -8.81 -14.36
C ARG A 161 -4.46 -8.93 -12.83
N PHE A 162 -3.25 -9.07 -12.27
CA PHE A 162 -3.05 -9.20 -10.82
C PHE A 162 -3.57 -8.00 -10.02
N LEU A 163 -3.34 -6.78 -10.53
CA LEU A 163 -3.81 -5.54 -9.92
C LEU A 163 -5.32 -5.33 -10.19
N SER A 164 -5.80 -5.64 -11.38
CA SER A 164 -7.23 -5.52 -11.73
C SER A 164 -8.10 -6.45 -10.90
N GLN A 165 -7.63 -7.68 -10.61
CA GLN A 165 -8.31 -8.62 -9.71
C GLN A 165 -8.45 -8.08 -8.27
N ARG A 166 -7.65 -7.07 -7.88
CA ARG A 166 -7.72 -6.39 -6.59
C ARG A 166 -8.60 -5.14 -6.62
N GLY A 167 -9.29 -4.87 -7.74
CA GLY A 167 -10.23 -3.76 -7.88
C GLY A 167 -9.62 -2.45 -8.36
N TYR A 168 -8.35 -2.43 -8.78
CA TYR A 168 -7.71 -1.27 -9.38
C TYR A 168 -8.07 -1.15 -10.87
N GLN A 169 -8.24 0.08 -11.37
CA GLN A 169 -8.30 0.35 -12.81
C GLN A 169 -6.89 0.48 -13.36
N VAL A 170 -6.43 -0.51 -14.11
CA VAL A 170 -5.07 -0.52 -14.63
C VAL A 170 -5.05 -0.06 -16.08
N HIS A 171 -4.29 0.99 -16.35
CA HIS A 171 -3.93 1.42 -17.70
C HIS A 171 -2.48 1.02 -17.97
N VAL A 172 -2.15 0.67 -19.21
CA VAL A 172 -0.81 0.23 -19.60
C VAL A 172 -0.23 1.21 -20.63
N ALA A 173 0.95 1.74 -20.34
CA ALA A 173 1.79 2.47 -21.28
C ALA A 173 2.98 1.59 -21.69
N LYS A 174 3.35 1.64 -22.96
CA LYS A 174 4.45 0.81 -23.51
C LYS A 174 5.79 1.54 -23.61
N ASP A 175 5.75 2.87 -23.50
CA ASP A 175 6.90 3.75 -23.63
C ASP A 175 6.68 5.07 -22.87
N GLY A 176 7.76 5.83 -22.65
CA GLY A 176 7.74 7.09 -21.91
C GLY A 176 6.80 8.16 -22.48
N PRO A 177 6.75 8.42 -23.81
CA PRO A 177 5.80 9.36 -24.39
C PRO A 177 4.34 9.01 -24.09
N SER A 178 3.96 7.73 -24.21
CA SER A 178 2.61 7.24 -23.89
C SER A 178 2.23 7.51 -22.43
N VAL A 179 3.20 7.47 -21.49
CA VAL A 179 2.96 7.83 -20.09
C VAL A 179 2.49 9.27 -19.96
N LEU A 180 3.17 10.21 -20.64
CA LEU A 180 2.88 11.64 -20.51
C LEU A 180 1.48 11.97 -21.06
N GLU A 181 1.04 11.26 -22.10
CA GLU A 181 -0.31 11.36 -22.63
C GLU A 181 -1.35 10.76 -21.66
N LEU A 182 -1.13 9.51 -21.25
CA LEU A 182 -2.08 8.79 -20.39
C LEU A 182 -2.23 9.43 -19.01
N VAL A 183 -1.16 9.96 -18.41
CA VAL A 183 -1.26 10.65 -17.11
C VAL A 183 -2.21 11.85 -17.18
N GLY A 184 -2.25 12.56 -18.31
CA GLY A 184 -3.17 13.69 -18.49
C GLY A 184 -4.63 13.26 -18.65
N GLN A 185 -4.85 12.10 -19.27
CA GLN A 185 -6.19 11.57 -19.58
C GLN A 185 -6.81 10.83 -18.40
N VAL A 186 -6.06 9.89 -17.79
CA VAL A 186 -6.60 8.96 -16.79
C VAL A 186 -6.27 9.38 -15.36
N ARG A 187 -5.40 10.38 -15.19
CA ARG A 187 -4.97 10.95 -13.89
C ARG A 187 -4.70 9.86 -12.85
N PRO A 188 -3.76 8.96 -13.12
CA PRO A 188 -3.50 7.81 -12.25
C PRO A 188 -3.06 8.30 -10.87
N GLN A 189 -3.41 7.58 -9.81
CA GLN A 189 -2.92 7.88 -8.45
C GLN A 189 -1.55 7.25 -8.20
N LEU A 190 -1.17 6.24 -8.97
CA LEU A 190 0.13 5.57 -8.93
C LEU A 190 0.60 5.24 -10.35
N VAL A 191 1.84 5.59 -10.66
CA VAL A 191 2.55 5.10 -11.85
C VAL A 191 3.56 4.04 -11.40
N VAL A 192 3.43 2.83 -11.94
CA VAL A 192 4.37 1.73 -11.72
C VAL A 192 5.16 1.56 -13.00
N MET A 193 6.47 1.73 -12.96
CA MET A 193 7.30 1.85 -14.17
C MET A 193 8.53 0.95 -14.10
N ASP A 194 8.75 0.13 -15.12
CA ASP A 194 10.02 -0.58 -15.29
C ASP A 194 11.15 0.45 -15.50
N VAL A 195 12.33 0.20 -14.93
CA VAL A 195 13.51 1.04 -15.15
C VAL A 195 14.06 0.90 -16.56
N ASP A 196 13.90 -0.29 -17.17
CA ASP A 196 14.44 -0.61 -18.50
C ASP A 196 13.44 -0.33 -19.63
N LEU A 197 12.99 0.92 -19.72
CA LEU A 197 12.15 1.37 -20.83
C LEU A 197 12.96 1.71 -22.10
N PRO A 198 12.52 1.29 -23.29
CA PRO A 198 13.11 1.70 -24.55
C PRO A 198 12.73 3.15 -24.88
N GLY A 199 13.69 3.90 -25.41
CA GLY A 199 13.50 5.31 -25.82
C GLY A 199 13.78 6.29 -24.69
N LEU A 200 12.76 6.68 -23.93
CA LEU A 200 12.91 7.61 -22.80
C LEU A 200 13.18 6.82 -21.51
N LYS A 201 14.27 7.13 -20.81
CA LYS A 201 14.57 6.43 -19.54
C LYS A 201 13.50 6.78 -18.50
N GLY A 202 13.09 5.83 -17.66
CA GLY A 202 12.02 6.04 -16.66
C GLY A 202 12.25 7.26 -15.74
N ILE A 203 13.52 7.63 -15.51
CA ILE A 203 13.92 8.84 -14.77
C ILE A 203 13.52 10.14 -15.50
N GLU A 204 13.61 10.19 -16.83
CA GLU A 204 13.24 11.36 -17.63
C GLU A 204 11.73 11.57 -17.65
N VAL A 205 10.96 10.48 -17.67
CA VAL A 205 9.50 10.49 -17.51
C VAL A 205 9.14 11.07 -16.14
N LEU A 206 9.76 10.58 -15.06
CA LEU A 206 9.55 11.09 -13.71
C LEU A 206 9.87 12.59 -13.60
N ARG A 207 11.00 13.03 -14.17
CA ARG A 207 11.40 14.44 -14.16
C ARG A 207 10.38 15.31 -14.88
N THR A 208 9.86 14.85 -16.02
CA THR A 208 8.86 15.57 -16.82
C THR A 208 7.53 15.68 -16.08
N LEU A 209 7.07 14.61 -15.43
CA LEU A 209 5.83 14.61 -14.65
C LEU A 209 5.93 15.52 -13.42
N ARG A 210 7.09 15.56 -12.75
CA ARG A 210 7.35 16.51 -11.66
C ARG A 210 7.29 17.96 -12.15
N ALA A 211 7.88 18.27 -13.29
CA ALA A 211 7.81 19.62 -13.89
C ALA A 211 6.37 20.04 -14.23
N LYS A 212 5.47 19.08 -14.46
CA LYS A 212 4.03 19.29 -14.67
C LYS A 212 3.20 19.25 -13.38
N ASN A 213 3.82 19.32 -12.19
CA ASN A 213 3.15 19.27 -10.88
C ASN A 213 2.25 18.04 -10.69
N TYR A 214 2.60 16.89 -11.27
CA TYR A 214 1.88 15.65 -11.00
C TYR A 214 2.09 15.23 -9.53
N THR A 215 0.99 14.97 -8.82
CA THR A 215 0.98 14.68 -7.37
C THR A 215 0.83 13.19 -7.04
N GLY A 216 0.63 12.33 -8.04
CA GLY A 216 0.50 10.90 -7.83
C GLY A 216 1.84 10.22 -7.52
N GLY A 217 1.75 8.98 -7.05
CA GLY A 217 2.90 8.20 -6.61
C GLY A 217 3.66 7.60 -7.78
N PHE A 218 4.92 7.24 -7.54
CA PHE A 218 5.75 6.53 -8.51
C PHE A 218 6.46 5.37 -7.85
N VAL A 219 6.42 4.20 -8.48
CA VAL A 219 7.23 3.04 -8.14
C VAL A 219 8.05 2.67 -9.36
N MET A 220 9.35 2.47 -9.16
CA MET A 220 10.24 1.93 -10.17
C MET A 220 10.42 0.43 -9.92
N ILE A 221 10.14 -0.39 -10.91
CA ILE A 221 10.43 -1.83 -10.90
C ILE A 221 11.79 -2.01 -11.57
N THR A 222 12.74 -2.65 -10.86
CA THR A 222 14.04 -3.01 -11.41
C THR A 222 14.12 -4.53 -11.50
N ALA A 223 14.31 -5.10 -12.68
CA ALA A 223 14.75 -6.49 -12.75
C ALA A 223 16.23 -6.55 -12.33
N ARG A 224 16.57 -7.33 -11.29
CA ARG A 224 17.94 -7.84 -11.14
C ARG A 224 18.00 -9.12 -11.93
N GLU A 225 18.77 -9.15 -13.01
CA GLU A 225 19.19 -10.41 -13.64
C GLU A 225 20.23 -11.06 -12.73
N ASP A 226 19.78 -11.73 -11.66
CA ASP A 226 20.60 -12.76 -11.04
C ASP A 226 20.44 -14.03 -11.87
N ASP A 227 21.41 -14.24 -12.76
CA ASP A 227 21.51 -15.38 -13.65
C ASP A 227 21.91 -16.63 -12.84
N SER A 228 20.95 -17.21 -12.11
CA SER A 228 21.02 -18.60 -11.66
C SER A 228 19.68 -19.11 -11.11
N LEU A 229 19.12 -20.09 -11.82
CA LEU A 229 18.13 -21.08 -11.38
C LEU A 229 16.70 -20.57 -11.08
N SER A 230 15.83 -20.73 -12.09
CA SER A 230 14.41 -21.11 -11.99
C SER A 230 13.62 -20.56 -10.77
N GLY A 231 13.16 -19.31 -10.91
CA GLY A 231 12.23 -18.67 -9.98
C GLY A 231 12.27 -17.16 -10.13
N GLY A 232 11.68 -16.64 -11.22
CA GLY A 232 11.73 -15.21 -11.57
C GLY A 232 10.99 -14.33 -10.56
N GLY A 233 11.69 -13.94 -9.48
CA GLY A 233 11.27 -12.90 -8.55
C GLY A 233 11.79 -11.54 -9.00
N GLN A 234 10.89 -10.63 -9.37
CA GLN A 234 11.24 -9.23 -9.61
C GLN A 234 11.49 -8.53 -8.27
N SER A 235 12.65 -7.89 -8.10
CA SER A 235 12.96 -7.11 -6.89
C SER A 235 12.57 -5.66 -7.10
N ILE A 236 11.49 -5.21 -6.44
CA ILE A 236 10.96 -3.85 -6.59
C ILE A 236 11.71 -2.92 -5.64
N SER A 237 12.56 -2.04 -6.18
CA SER A 237 13.27 -1.03 -5.40
C SER A 237 12.52 0.31 -5.42
N ALA A 238 11.91 0.68 -4.29
CA ALA A 238 11.31 2.00 -4.14
C ALA A 238 12.39 3.08 -4.07
N CYS A 239 12.64 3.78 -5.18
CA CYS A 239 13.50 4.96 -5.19
C CYS A 239 12.89 6.05 -4.29
N ARG A 240 13.60 6.37 -3.20
CA ARG A 240 13.24 7.47 -2.29
C ARG A 240 13.20 8.80 -3.04
N PRO A 241 12.21 9.68 -2.78
CA PRO A 241 12.36 11.08 -3.17
C PRO A 241 13.47 11.70 -2.31
N GLN A 242 14.51 12.24 -2.96
CA GLN A 242 15.25 13.37 -2.41
C GLN A 242 14.34 14.60 -2.45
#